data_AF-A0A6B0GQ87-F1
#
_entry.id   AF-A0A6B0GQ87-F1
#
_cell.length_a   1.000
_cell.length_b   1.000
_cell.length_c   1.000
_cell.angle_alpha   90.00
_cell.angle_beta   90.00
_cell.angle_gamma   90.00
#
_symmetry.space_group_name_H-M   'P 1'
#
loop_
_entity.id
_entity.type
_entity.pdbx_description
1 polymer ?
#
loop_
_entity_poly.entity_id
_entity_poly.type
_entity_poly.pdbx_seq_one_letter_code
_entity_poly.pdbx_strand_id
1 'polypeptide(L)'
;MFQHSSSQSGAPARTRGIHRIAEHLHDNLLYVSDANLKREAMAWLETVDSLQSSDRLAHIERELADLRLKDGDEVGEYDMRRPTKAGRDDGESFFPDACQGCPHYGTRCPVFIDPDEREARKRLQDTLRERDAEPVEVQQRYERFAAANNCHQIRQFVNDGPDYSELATTGWELYRRINADVTSAVASADEAAQVVADQQASSGVAGAAVTDGGVDSTDEEGA
;
A
#
# COMPACT_ATOMS: atom_id res chain seq x y z
N MET A 1 8.92 -5.45 43.67
CA MET A 1 9.92 -6.17 42.86
C MET A 1 9.77 -5.67 41.43
N PHE A 2 10.83 -5.08 40.93
CA PHE A 2 10.98 -4.48 39.60
C PHE A 2 11.32 -5.56 38.55
N GLN A 3 11.11 -5.19 37.27
CA GLN A 3 11.69 -5.77 36.03
C GLN A 3 11.09 -7.11 35.54
N HIS A 4 10.89 -7.39 34.25
CA HIS A 4 11.22 -6.69 33.01
C HIS A 4 10.34 -7.21 31.85
N SER A 5 9.98 -6.28 30.96
CA SER A 5 10.04 -6.38 29.49
C SER A 5 9.69 -7.71 28.79
N SER A 6 8.64 -7.66 27.98
CA SER A 6 8.62 -8.37 26.71
C SER A 6 8.15 -7.41 25.64
N SER A 7 9.15 -6.83 24.98
CA SER A 7 9.04 -6.11 23.71
C SER A 7 8.31 -6.99 22.71
N GLN A 8 7.04 -6.70 22.45
CA GLN A 8 6.42 -7.12 21.21
C GLN A 8 6.93 -6.19 20.12
N SER A 9 8.05 -6.57 19.52
CA SER A 9 8.49 -6.10 18.22
C SER A 9 7.42 -6.49 17.20
N GLY A 10 6.39 -5.65 17.08
CA GLY A 10 5.40 -5.74 16.01
C GLY A 10 6.09 -5.38 14.71
N ALA A 11 6.64 -6.38 14.01
CA ALA A 11 6.98 -6.22 12.60
C ALA A 11 5.72 -5.69 11.88
N PRO A 12 5.76 -4.51 11.24
CA PRO A 12 4.58 -3.93 10.63
C PRO A 12 4.05 -4.90 9.57
N ALA A 13 2.76 -5.21 9.65
CA ALA A 13 2.04 -6.02 8.69
C ALA A 13 2.35 -5.53 7.27
N ARG A 14 3.06 -6.38 6.51
CA ARG A 14 3.54 -6.22 5.12
C ARG A 14 2.78 -5.13 4.35
N THR A 15 3.40 -3.96 4.25
CA THR A 15 3.02 -2.77 3.49
C THR A 15 3.01 -3.04 1.96
N ARG A 16 2.07 -3.83 1.44
CA ARG A 16 2.13 -4.31 0.03
C ARG A 16 1.52 -3.38 -1.04
N GLY A 17 0.93 -2.24 -0.67
CA GLY A 17 0.35 -1.30 -1.63
C GLY A 17 1.41 -0.47 -2.34
N ILE A 18 1.25 -0.24 -3.65
CA ILE A 18 2.19 0.56 -4.44
C ILE A 18 2.16 2.01 -3.97
N HIS A 19 0.98 2.58 -3.70
CA HIS A 19 0.91 3.95 -3.16
C HIS A 19 1.41 4.02 -1.73
N ARG A 20 1.21 2.98 -0.92
CA ARG A 20 1.81 2.92 0.43
C ARG A 20 3.35 2.84 0.40
N ILE A 21 3.93 2.10 -0.54
CA ILE A 21 5.37 2.12 -0.78
C ILE A 21 5.80 3.53 -1.23
N ALA A 22 5.03 4.16 -2.12
CA ALA A 22 5.29 5.51 -2.59
C ALA A 22 5.30 6.56 -1.47
N GLU A 23 4.31 6.53 -0.57
CA GLU A 23 4.24 7.39 0.62
C GLU A 23 5.51 7.23 1.47
N HIS A 24 5.87 5.99 1.80
CA HIS A 24 7.09 5.71 2.57
C HIS A 24 8.36 6.19 1.85
N LEU A 25 8.48 5.99 0.54
CA LEU A 25 9.61 6.48 -0.22
C LEU A 25 9.66 8.00 -0.21
N HIS A 26 8.52 8.67 -0.39
CA HIS A 26 8.40 10.12 -0.37
C HIS A 26 8.87 10.72 0.96
N ASP A 27 8.48 10.11 2.09
CA ASP A 27 8.87 10.55 3.43
C ASP A 27 10.38 10.41 3.69
N ASN A 28 11.02 9.39 3.10
CA ASN A 28 12.43 9.06 3.38
C ASN A 28 13.42 9.67 2.39
N LEU A 29 12.98 10.10 1.21
CA LEU A 29 13.85 10.63 0.14
C LEU A 29 14.72 11.84 0.53
N LEU A 30 14.28 12.62 1.52
CA LEU A 30 15.04 13.75 2.04
C LEU A 30 16.31 13.32 2.79
N TYR A 31 16.30 12.11 3.36
CA TYR A 31 17.38 11.58 4.20
C TYR A 31 18.33 10.63 3.44
N VAL A 32 18.00 10.29 2.19
CA VAL A 32 18.84 9.44 1.34
C VAL A 32 20.10 10.18 0.92
N SER A 33 21.25 9.60 1.24
CA SER A 33 22.58 10.12 0.94
C SER A 33 23.09 9.69 -0.44
N ASP A 34 22.70 8.50 -0.90
CA ASP A 34 23.03 8.00 -2.24
C ASP A 34 22.18 8.70 -3.33
N ALA A 35 22.84 9.55 -4.12
CA ALA A 35 22.21 10.31 -5.20
C ALA A 35 21.64 9.44 -6.34
N ASN A 36 22.20 8.25 -6.59
CA ASN A 36 21.68 7.33 -7.60
C ASN A 36 20.43 6.63 -7.08
N LEU A 37 20.47 6.14 -5.83
CA LEU A 37 19.31 5.54 -5.17
C LEU A 37 18.14 6.54 -5.08
N LYS A 38 18.44 7.81 -4.76
CA LYS A 38 17.46 8.89 -4.75
C LYS A 38 16.82 9.09 -6.14
N ARG A 39 17.62 9.05 -7.21
CA ARG A 39 17.14 9.19 -8.59
C ARG A 39 16.28 8.01 -9.02
N GLU A 40 16.69 6.79 -8.70
CA GLU A 40 15.92 5.56 -8.98
C GLU A 40 14.55 5.58 -8.28
N ALA A 41 14.53 5.99 -7.01
CA ALA A 41 13.28 6.12 -6.27
C ALA A 41 12.37 7.23 -6.80
N MET A 42 12.91 8.38 -7.20
CA MET A 42 12.11 9.43 -7.86
C MET A 42 11.51 8.96 -9.19
N ALA A 43 12.29 8.28 -10.04
CA ALA A 43 11.77 7.72 -11.30
C ALA A 43 10.67 6.68 -11.07
N TRP A 44 10.82 5.86 -10.03
CA TRP A 44 9.78 4.91 -9.63
C TRP A 44 8.51 5.64 -9.12
N LEU A 45 8.66 6.70 -8.32
CA LEU A 45 7.53 7.52 -7.85
C LEU A 45 6.80 8.21 -9.01
N GLU A 46 7.53 8.75 -10.00
CA GLU A 46 6.93 9.31 -11.23
C GLU A 46 6.12 8.25 -11.98
N THR A 47 6.63 7.01 -12.04
CA THR A 47 5.89 5.90 -12.63
C THR A 47 4.61 5.61 -11.86
N VAL A 48 4.66 5.61 -10.52
CA VAL A 48 3.47 5.39 -9.68
C VAL A 48 2.47 6.53 -9.78
N ASP A 49 2.91 7.78 -9.83
CA ASP A 49 2.03 8.96 -9.98
C ASP A 49 1.33 8.96 -11.34
N SER A 50 1.96 8.35 -12.36
CA SER A 50 1.32 8.13 -13.65
C SER A 50 0.27 7.01 -13.65
N LEU A 51 0.27 6.15 -12.63
CA LEU A 51 -0.78 5.14 -12.46
C LEU A 51 -2.01 5.80 -11.84
N GLN A 52 -3.13 5.75 -12.56
CA GLN A 52 -4.39 6.10 -11.93
C GLN A 52 -4.74 4.96 -10.94
N SER A 53 -4.84 5.29 -9.65
CA SER A 53 -5.22 4.37 -8.55
C SER A 53 -6.54 3.63 -8.82
N SER A 54 -7.33 4.13 -9.78
CA SER A 54 -8.61 3.60 -10.23
C SER A 54 -8.54 2.56 -11.36
N ASP A 55 -7.40 2.31 -12.01
CA ASP A 55 -7.37 1.55 -13.28
C ASP A 55 -7.95 0.13 -13.16
N ARG A 56 -7.65 -0.59 -12.07
CA ARG A 56 -8.12 -1.97 -11.91
C ARG A 56 -9.58 -2.07 -11.46
N LEU A 57 -10.02 -1.22 -10.53
CA LEU A 57 -11.42 -1.18 -10.12
C LEU A 57 -12.29 -0.70 -11.27
N ALA A 58 -11.88 0.36 -11.97
CA ALA A 58 -12.56 0.89 -13.14
C ALA A 58 -12.59 -0.11 -14.29
N HIS A 59 -11.51 -0.89 -14.50
CA HIS A 59 -11.51 -2.00 -15.44
C HIS A 59 -12.61 -3.02 -15.09
N ILE A 60 -12.59 -3.57 -13.87
CA ILE A 60 -13.58 -4.57 -13.45
C ILE A 60 -15.02 -4.02 -13.53
N GLU A 61 -15.23 -2.75 -13.17
CA GLU A 61 -16.54 -2.09 -13.29
C GLU A 61 -17.01 -1.98 -14.73
N ARG A 62 -16.11 -1.60 -15.65
CA ARG A 62 -16.40 -1.54 -17.08
C ARG A 62 -16.70 -2.93 -17.64
N GLU A 63 -15.86 -3.93 -17.39
CA GLU A 63 -16.10 -5.29 -17.90
C GLU A 63 -17.40 -5.89 -17.34
N LEU A 64 -17.75 -5.60 -16.07
CA LEU A 64 -19.03 -6.00 -15.49
C LEU A 64 -20.23 -5.29 -16.13
N ALA A 65 -20.08 -4.02 -16.51
CA ALA A 65 -21.12 -3.29 -17.22
C ALA A 65 -21.29 -3.85 -18.63
N ASP A 66 -20.19 -4.07 -19.35
CA ASP A 66 -20.18 -4.59 -20.71
C ASP A 66 -20.74 -6.01 -20.77
N LEU A 67 -20.40 -6.89 -19.81
CA LEU A 67 -20.95 -8.24 -19.71
C LEU A 67 -22.49 -8.25 -19.59
N ARG A 68 -23.09 -7.16 -19.08
CA ARG A 68 -24.53 -7.05 -18.92
C ARG A 68 -25.24 -6.61 -20.20
N LEU A 69 -24.54 -5.91 -21.09
CA LEU A 69 -25.10 -5.44 -22.36
C LEU A 69 -25.26 -6.60 -23.34
N LYS A 70 -26.29 -6.52 -24.19
CA LYS A 70 -26.52 -7.46 -25.29
C LYS A 70 -25.61 -7.13 -26.45
N ASP A 71 -25.11 -8.17 -27.11
CA ASP A 71 -24.23 -8.02 -28.26
C ASP A 71 -24.86 -7.12 -29.35
N GLY A 72 -24.14 -6.05 -29.71
CA GLY A 72 -24.57 -5.11 -30.75
C GLY A 72 -25.68 -4.12 -30.34
N ASP A 73 -26.01 -4.03 -29.05
CA ASP A 73 -27.01 -3.09 -28.52
C ASP A 73 -26.35 -2.17 -27.46
N GLU A 74 -26.47 -0.85 -27.63
CA GLU A 74 -25.89 0.14 -26.70
C GLU A 74 -26.72 0.29 -25.40
N VAL A 75 -27.96 -0.20 -25.38
CA VAL A 75 -28.90 0.01 -24.26
C VAL A 75 -29.61 -1.26 -23.79
N GLY A 76 -29.61 -2.31 -24.61
CA GLY A 76 -30.23 -3.59 -24.26
C GLY A 76 -29.39 -4.38 -23.27
N GLU A 77 -29.99 -4.77 -22.14
CA GLU A 77 -29.33 -5.64 -21.15
C GLU A 77 -29.86 -7.08 -21.21
N TYR A 78 -28.99 -8.04 -20.90
CA TYR A 78 -29.37 -9.41 -20.62
C TYR A 78 -30.20 -9.47 -19.33
N ASP A 79 -31.35 -10.16 -19.38
CA ASP A 79 -32.21 -10.37 -18.21
C ASP A 79 -31.53 -11.25 -17.15
N MET A 80 -30.63 -12.14 -17.56
CA MET A 80 -29.87 -13.09 -16.74
C MET A 80 -30.71 -13.87 -15.72
N ARG A 81 -31.97 -14.13 -16.08
CA ARG A 81 -32.94 -14.91 -15.31
C ARG A 81 -33.79 -15.73 -16.25
N ARG A 82 -34.21 -16.91 -15.80
CA ARG A 82 -35.14 -17.75 -16.55
C ARG A 82 -36.52 -17.08 -16.64
N PRO A 83 -37.15 -17.00 -17.82
CA PRO A 83 -38.51 -16.49 -17.95
C PRO A 83 -39.51 -17.38 -17.19
N THR A 84 -40.41 -16.76 -16.44
CA THR A 84 -41.47 -17.45 -15.69
C THR A 84 -42.76 -17.63 -16.48
N LYS A 85 -42.89 -17.01 -17.67
CA LYS A 85 -44.08 -17.11 -18.52
C LYS A 85 -43.72 -17.52 -19.94
N ALA A 86 -44.36 -18.62 -20.37
CA ALA A 86 -44.57 -19.06 -21.74
C ALA A 86 -43.33 -19.49 -22.55
N GLY A 87 -42.98 -20.77 -22.47
CA GLY A 87 -42.61 -21.58 -23.64
C GLY A 87 -41.35 -21.22 -24.42
N ARG A 88 -40.43 -20.42 -23.87
CA ARG A 88 -39.06 -20.30 -24.40
C ARG A 88 -38.17 -21.26 -23.63
N ASP A 89 -37.79 -22.35 -24.29
CA ASP A 89 -37.13 -23.50 -23.67
C ASP A 89 -35.62 -23.29 -23.45
N ASP A 90 -35.03 -22.19 -23.90
CA ASP A 90 -33.60 -21.89 -23.68
C ASP A 90 -33.41 -20.68 -22.76
N GLY A 91 -33.39 -20.92 -21.45
CA GLY A 91 -32.99 -19.89 -20.49
C GLY A 91 -31.61 -19.27 -20.80
N GLU A 92 -30.78 -19.97 -21.57
CA GLU A 92 -29.45 -19.57 -22.04
C GLU A 92 -29.47 -18.29 -22.89
N SER A 93 -30.52 -18.06 -23.69
CA SER A 93 -30.64 -16.85 -24.55
C SER A 93 -30.77 -15.54 -23.76
N PHE A 94 -30.96 -15.62 -22.43
CA PHE A 94 -31.01 -14.48 -21.51
C PHE A 94 -29.65 -14.16 -20.89
N PHE A 95 -28.59 -14.83 -21.32
CA PHE A 95 -27.23 -14.65 -20.83
C PHE A 95 -26.27 -14.38 -22.00
N PRO A 96 -25.18 -13.63 -21.78
CA PRO A 96 -24.13 -13.49 -22.78
C PRO A 96 -23.41 -14.82 -23.00
N ASP A 97 -22.93 -15.05 -24.22
CA ASP A 97 -22.16 -16.24 -24.59
C ASP A 97 -20.88 -16.38 -23.75
N ALA A 98 -20.29 -15.25 -23.31
CA ALA A 98 -19.16 -15.24 -22.38
C ALA A 98 -19.47 -15.98 -21.05
N CYS A 99 -20.72 -16.03 -20.63
CA CYS A 99 -21.13 -16.76 -19.43
C CYS A 99 -21.28 -18.28 -19.64
N GLN A 100 -21.07 -18.81 -20.85
CA GLN A 100 -21.12 -20.24 -21.10
C GLN A 100 -20.10 -20.98 -20.22
N GLY A 101 -20.54 -22.07 -19.59
CA GLY A 101 -19.75 -22.81 -18.59
C GLY A 101 -19.94 -22.34 -17.14
N CYS A 102 -20.66 -21.24 -16.90
CA CYS A 102 -21.10 -20.88 -15.56
C CYS A 102 -22.15 -21.88 -15.03
N PRO A 103 -22.07 -22.36 -13.77
CA PRO A 103 -23.09 -23.23 -13.17
C PRO A 103 -24.51 -22.65 -13.15
N HIS A 104 -24.61 -21.32 -13.28
CA HIS A 104 -25.87 -20.58 -13.26
C HIS A 104 -26.33 -20.14 -14.65
N TYR A 105 -25.60 -20.50 -15.72
CA TYR A 105 -25.96 -20.17 -17.09
C TYR A 105 -27.36 -20.70 -17.42
N GLY A 106 -28.19 -19.85 -18.02
CA GLY A 106 -29.57 -20.16 -18.36
C GLY A 106 -30.58 -20.25 -17.20
N THR A 107 -30.16 -20.00 -15.95
CA THR A 107 -31.06 -20.09 -14.78
C THR A 107 -31.25 -18.75 -14.08
N ARG A 108 -30.25 -18.28 -13.33
CA ARG A 108 -30.26 -16.99 -12.64
C ARG A 108 -28.84 -16.59 -12.26
N CYS A 109 -28.35 -15.47 -12.80
CA CYS A 109 -27.04 -14.97 -12.41
C CYS A 109 -27.07 -14.45 -10.96
N PRO A 110 -26.27 -15.00 -10.03
CA PRO A 110 -26.23 -14.50 -8.66
C PRO A 110 -25.68 -13.07 -8.62
N VAL A 111 -24.62 -12.79 -9.38
CA VAL A 111 -23.93 -11.49 -9.40
C VAL A 111 -24.85 -10.32 -9.76
N PHE A 112 -25.74 -10.46 -10.74
CA PHE A 112 -26.57 -9.35 -11.23
C PHE A 112 -28.01 -9.38 -10.71
N ILE A 113 -28.57 -10.57 -10.47
CA ILE A 113 -30.02 -10.73 -10.24
C ILE A 113 -30.34 -11.12 -8.80
N ASP A 114 -29.43 -11.78 -8.08
CA ASP A 114 -29.64 -12.00 -6.65
C ASP A 114 -29.55 -10.68 -5.89
N PRO A 115 -30.58 -10.27 -5.10
CA PRO A 115 -30.57 -9.00 -4.40
C PRO A 115 -29.43 -8.87 -3.39
N ASP A 116 -29.11 -9.96 -2.68
CA ASP A 116 -28.12 -9.94 -1.61
C ASP A 116 -26.72 -9.85 -2.21
N GLU A 117 -26.44 -10.63 -3.26
CA GLU A 117 -25.14 -10.60 -3.95
C GLU A 117 -24.93 -9.31 -4.74
N ARG A 118 -25.98 -8.76 -5.36
CA ARG A 118 -25.90 -7.46 -6.05
C ARG A 118 -25.57 -6.35 -5.06
N GLU A 119 -26.21 -6.35 -3.90
CA GLU A 119 -25.94 -5.39 -2.84
C GLU A 119 -24.54 -5.61 -2.23
N ALA A 120 -24.10 -6.85 -2.04
CA ALA A 120 -22.75 -7.17 -1.58
C ALA A 120 -21.68 -6.66 -2.57
N ARG A 121 -21.90 -6.84 -3.89
CA ARG A 121 -21.03 -6.29 -4.92
C ARG A 121 -20.98 -4.78 -4.88
N LYS A 122 -22.13 -4.10 -4.75
CA LYS A 122 -22.20 -2.65 -4.67
C LYS A 122 -21.43 -2.14 -3.44
N ARG A 123 -21.64 -2.74 -2.27
CA ARG A 123 -20.90 -2.40 -1.05
C ARG A 123 -19.40 -2.61 -1.22
N LEU A 124 -19.00 -3.68 -1.90
CA LEU A 124 -17.60 -3.93 -2.21
C LEU A 124 -17.03 -2.80 -3.08
N GLN A 125 -17.72 -2.42 -4.16
CA GLN A 125 -17.34 -1.32 -5.04
C GLN A 125 -17.21 0.00 -4.27
N ASP A 126 -18.25 0.37 -3.52
CA ASP A 126 -18.29 1.61 -2.74
C ASP A 126 -17.15 1.63 -1.71
N THR A 127 -16.93 0.54 -0.97
CA THR A 127 -15.84 0.43 0.02
C THR A 127 -14.45 0.56 -0.62
N LEU A 128 -14.24 -0.06 -1.79
CA LEU A 128 -12.96 0.01 -2.49
C LEU A 128 -12.72 1.43 -3.02
N ARG A 129 -13.76 2.09 -3.54
CA ARG A 129 -13.66 3.46 -4.06
C ARG A 129 -13.46 4.49 -2.95
N GLU A 130 -14.23 4.42 -1.86
CA GLU A 130 -14.14 5.35 -0.72
C GLU A 130 -12.77 5.33 -0.07
N ARG A 131 -12.08 4.18 -0.10
CA ARG A 131 -10.76 3.99 0.49
C ARG A 131 -9.61 4.15 -0.49
N ASP A 132 -9.89 4.52 -1.74
CA ASP A 132 -8.92 4.53 -2.85
C ASP A 132 -8.05 3.26 -2.85
N ALA A 133 -8.74 2.11 -2.86
CA ALA A 133 -8.10 0.84 -2.60
C ALA A 133 -7.08 0.48 -3.68
N GLU A 134 -5.91 0.08 -3.23
CA GLU A 134 -4.80 -0.35 -4.07
C GLU A 134 -5.20 -1.48 -5.04
N PRO A 135 -4.63 -1.53 -6.27
CA PRO A 135 -4.93 -2.57 -7.25
C PRO A 135 -4.84 -4.00 -6.71
N VAL A 136 -3.86 -4.28 -5.84
CA VAL A 136 -3.69 -5.60 -5.21
C VAL A 136 -4.83 -5.92 -4.22
N GLU A 137 -5.32 -4.93 -3.46
CA GLU A 137 -6.48 -5.12 -2.58
C GLU A 137 -7.74 -5.37 -3.42
N VAL A 138 -7.94 -4.58 -4.48
CA VAL A 138 -9.04 -4.75 -5.45
C VAL A 138 -9.04 -6.18 -6.00
N GLN A 139 -7.90 -6.65 -6.51
CA GLN A 139 -7.74 -8.01 -7.02
C GLN A 139 -8.16 -9.07 -6.00
N GLN A 140 -7.56 -9.06 -4.80
CA GLN A 140 -7.85 -10.07 -3.77
C GLN A 140 -9.30 -10.07 -3.29
N ARG A 141 -9.96 -8.90 -3.30
CA ARG A 141 -11.36 -8.78 -2.89
C ARG A 141 -12.30 -9.31 -3.96
N TYR A 142 -12.04 -8.98 -5.23
CA TYR A 142 -12.84 -9.50 -6.34
C TYR A 142 -12.61 -10.99 -6.61
N GLU A 143 -11.39 -11.53 -6.42
CA GLU A 143 -11.15 -12.98 -6.47
C GLU A 143 -12.02 -13.74 -5.45
N ARG A 144 -12.08 -13.22 -4.21
CA ARG A 144 -12.94 -13.80 -3.16
C ARG A 144 -14.42 -13.69 -3.51
N PHE A 145 -14.86 -12.53 -4.00
CA PHE A 145 -16.23 -12.33 -4.45
C PHE A 145 -16.61 -13.27 -5.59
N ALA A 146 -15.73 -13.43 -6.59
CA ALA A 146 -15.90 -14.33 -7.72
C ALA A 146 -16.00 -15.80 -7.29
N ALA A 147 -15.16 -16.21 -6.33
CA ALA A 147 -15.20 -17.55 -5.77
C ALA A 147 -16.50 -17.82 -4.99
N ALA A 148 -16.96 -16.87 -4.17
CA ALA A 148 -18.23 -17.00 -3.44
C ALA A 148 -19.43 -17.14 -4.39
N ASN A 149 -19.39 -16.44 -5.52
CA ASN A 149 -20.48 -16.42 -6.51
C ASN A 149 -20.31 -17.41 -7.68
N ASN A 150 -19.28 -18.26 -7.67
CA ASN A 150 -18.89 -19.14 -8.79
C ASN A 150 -18.87 -18.43 -10.16
N CYS A 151 -18.42 -17.18 -10.19
CA CYS A 151 -18.40 -16.36 -11.40
C CYS A 151 -17.02 -16.40 -12.05
N HIS A 152 -16.87 -17.14 -13.16
CA HIS A 152 -15.61 -17.22 -13.88
C HIS A 152 -15.25 -15.91 -14.60
N GLN A 153 -16.25 -15.15 -15.05
CA GLN A 153 -16.05 -13.88 -15.73
C GLN A 153 -15.36 -12.84 -14.83
N ILE A 154 -15.78 -12.70 -13.56
CA ILE A 154 -15.07 -11.81 -12.62
C ILE A 154 -13.63 -12.29 -12.40
N ARG A 155 -13.37 -13.60 -12.32
CA ARG A 155 -11.99 -14.10 -12.21
C ARG A 155 -11.16 -13.70 -13.43
N GLN A 156 -11.76 -13.79 -14.61
CA GLN A 156 -11.11 -13.37 -15.84
C GLN A 156 -10.79 -11.87 -15.83
N PHE A 157 -11.75 -10.99 -15.52
CA PHE A 157 -11.53 -9.54 -15.46
C PHE A 157 -10.45 -9.15 -14.44
N VAL A 158 -10.37 -9.89 -13.33
CA VAL A 158 -9.29 -9.69 -12.36
C VAL A 158 -7.92 -10.10 -12.93
N ASN A 159 -7.84 -11.12 -13.77
CA ASN A 159 -6.57 -11.54 -14.37
C ASN A 159 -6.17 -10.70 -15.59
N ASP A 160 -7.16 -10.20 -16.34
CA ASP A 160 -6.94 -9.46 -17.58
C ASP A 160 -6.60 -7.97 -17.33
N GLY A 161 -6.83 -7.48 -16.11
CA GLY A 161 -6.46 -6.12 -15.71
C GLY A 161 -4.93 -5.89 -15.64
N PRO A 162 -4.48 -4.61 -15.65
CA PRO A 162 -3.07 -4.24 -15.74
C PRO A 162 -2.21 -4.83 -14.61
N ASP A 163 -1.18 -5.60 -14.96
CA ASP A 163 -0.28 -6.24 -13.99
C ASP A 163 0.76 -5.24 -13.45
N TYR A 164 0.71 -5.00 -12.14
CA TYR A 164 1.65 -4.13 -11.43
C TYR A 164 2.63 -4.89 -10.52
N SER A 165 2.73 -6.22 -10.68
CA SER A 165 3.55 -7.07 -9.83
C SER A 165 5.04 -6.71 -9.87
N GLU A 166 5.57 -6.42 -11.05
CA GLU A 166 6.95 -5.96 -11.25
C GLU A 166 7.18 -4.58 -10.63
N LEU A 167 6.24 -3.66 -10.80
CA LEU A 167 6.31 -2.32 -10.22
C LEU A 167 6.31 -2.38 -8.69
N ALA A 168 5.44 -3.19 -8.09
CA ALA A 168 5.39 -3.43 -6.64
C ALA A 168 6.68 -4.07 -6.13
N THR A 169 7.23 -5.04 -6.86
CA THR A 169 8.50 -5.70 -6.52
C THR A 169 9.66 -4.71 -6.52
N THR A 170 9.72 -3.86 -7.54
CA THR A 170 10.74 -2.80 -7.67
C THR A 170 10.64 -1.78 -6.55
N GLY A 171 9.43 -1.33 -6.22
CA GLY A 171 9.20 -0.40 -5.10
C GLY A 171 9.66 -0.95 -3.76
N TRP A 172 9.42 -2.24 -3.51
CA TRP A 172 9.89 -2.92 -2.31
C TRP A 172 11.41 -3.02 -2.22
N GLU A 173 12.09 -3.26 -3.33
CA GLU A 173 13.55 -3.26 -3.37
C GLU A 173 14.10 -1.86 -3.06
N LEU A 174 13.53 -0.82 -3.66
CA LEU A 174 13.89 0.57 -3.40
C LEU A 174 13.66 0.95 -1.94
N TYR A 175 12.52 0.59 -1.37
CA TYR A 175 12.22 0.82 0.04
C TYR A 175 13.26 0.16 0.96
N ARG A 176 13.65 -1.08 0.69
CA ARG A 176 14.67 -1.77 1.49
C ARG A 176 16.03 -1.08 1.41
N ARG A 177 16.47 -0.72 0.20
CA ARG A 177 17.74 -0.02 -0.02
C ARG A 177 17.77 1.35 0.65
N ILE A 178 16.69 2.12 0.55
CA ILE A 178 16.57 3.44 1.18
C ILE A 178 16.60 3.35 2.70
N ASN A 179 15.87 2.40 3.30
CA ASN A 179 15.95 2.21 4.75
C ASN A 179 17.35 1.84 5.21
N ALA A 180 18.07 0.99 4.45
CA ALA A 180 19.46 0.65 4.76
C ALA A 180 20.38 1.88 4.68
N ASP A 181 20.23 2.71 3.65
CA ASP A 181 21.01 3.94 3.49
C ASP A 181 20.74 4.93 4.64
N VAL A 182 19.48 5.25 4.91
CA VAL A 182 19.07 6.19 5.98
C VAL A 182 19.54 5.70 7.35
N THR A 183 19.35 4.42 7.67
CA THR A 183 19.79 3.88 8.97
C THR A 183 21.31 3.88 9.12
N SER A 184 22.05 3.60 8.05
CA SER A 184 23.51 3.67 8.06
C SER A 184 24.02 5.12 8.23
N ALA A 185 23.36 6.08 7.59
CA ALA A 185 23.70 7.50 7.73
C ALA A 185 23.48 7.99 9.16
N VAL A 186 22.35 7.62 9.79
CA VAL A 186 22.08 7.97 11.20
C VAL A 186 23.11 7.36 12.14
N ALA A 187 23.44 6.07 11.98
CA ALA A 187 24.47 5.42 12.81
C ALA A 187 25.84 6.10 12.69
N SER A 188 26.23 6.50 11.47
CA SER A 188 27.49 7.22 11.24
C SER A 188 27.50 8.63 11.86
N ALA A 189 26.36 9.32 11.87
CA ALA A 189 26.22 10.64 12.48
C ALA A 189 26.30 10.56 14.02
N ASP A 190 25.68 9.54 14.62
CA ASP A 190 25.74 9.30 16.06
C ASP A 190 27.18 8.96 16.51
N GLU A 191 27.90 8.12 15.76
CA GLU A 191 29.32 7.84 16.02
C GLU A 191 30.18 9.11 15.91
N ALA A 192 29.95 9.94 14.88
CA ALA A 192 30.67 11.21 14.72
C ALA A 192 30.38 12.18 15.87
N ALA A 193 29.13 12.27 16.32
CA ALA A 193 28.75 13.11 17.46
C ALA A 193 29.40 12.64 18.77
N GLN A 194 29.48 11.32 18.99
CA GLN A 194 30.13 10.74 20.17
C GLN A 194 31.64 11.03 20.17
N VAL A 195 32.31 10.90 19.03
CA VAL A 195 33.75 11.23 18.91
C VAL A 195 34.02 12.71 19.19
N VAL A 196 33.16 13.62 18.71
CA VAL A 196 33.28 15.06 18.99
C VAL A 196 33.06 15.35 20.48
N ALA A 197 32.07 14.72 21.11
CA ALA A 197 31.82 14.85 22.54
C ALA A 197 33.01 14.37 23.39
N ASP A 198 33.61 13.23 23.04
CA ASP A 198 34.78 12.66 23.75
C ASP A 198 36.04 13.53 23.56
N GLN A 199 36.23 14.14 22.38
CA GLN A 199 37.32 15.10 22.13
C GLN A 199 37.14 16.40 22.91
N GLN A 200 35.92 16.89 23.07
CA GLN A 200 35.62 18.07 23.88
C GLN A 200 35.77 17.78 25.39
N ALA A 201 35.37 16.59 25.84
CA ALA A 201 35.55 16.16 27.23
C ALA A 201 37.04 15.97 27.59
N SER A 202 37.85 15.43 26.69
CA SER A 202 39.29 15.24 26.91
C SER A 202 40.12 16.54 26.82
N SER A 203 39.67 17.53 26.05
CA SER A 203 40.34 18.85 25.95
C SER A 203 39.96 19.84 27.06
N GLY A 204 38.85 19.62 27.77
CA GLY A 204 38.39 20.46 28.88
C GLY A 204 39.13 20.30 30.22
N VAL A 205 40.02 19.31 30.36
CA VAL A 205 40.71 19.01 31.64
C VAL A 205 42.03 19.78 31.84
N ALA A 206 42.49 20.57 30.86
CA ALA A 206 43.79 21.26 30.92
C ALA A 206 43.77 22.69 31.49
N GLY A 207 42.69 23.14 32.14
CA GLY A 207 42.48 24.56 32.46
C GLY A 207 41.90 24.89 33.83
N ALA A 208 42.30 24.22 34.91
CA ALA A 208 41.95 24.68 36.26
C ALA A 208 42.89 24.13 37.35
N ALA A 209 44.03 24.78 37.59
CA ALA A 209 44.71 24.77 38.89
C ALA A 209 45.84 25.82 38.96
N VAL A 210 45.51 27.08 39.22
CA VAL A 210 46.34 27.98 40.05
C VAL A 210 45.41 28.92 40.81
N THR A 211 44.91 28.49 41.97
CA THR A 211 44.29 29.36 42.96
C THR A 211 45.33 29.71 44.01
N ASP A 212 45.70 30.98 44.02
CA ASP A 212 45.72 31.87 45.18
C ASP A 212 46.32 31.32 46.49
N GLY A 213 47.60 31.65 46.71
CA GLY A 213 48.28 31.49 48.00
C GLY A 213 48.15 32.77 48.82
N GLY A 214 47.18 32.80 49.72
CA GLY A 214 47.11 33.79 50.79
C GLY A 214 48.26 33.60 51.78
N VAL A 215 48.93 34.71 52.12
CA VAL A 215 49.83 34.79 53.28
C VAL A 215 49.37 35.95 54.15
N ASP A 216 48.87 35.56 55.32
CA ASP A 216 48.53 36.37 56.48
C ASP A 216 49.79 36.65 57.31
N SER A 217 49.99 37.89 57.77
CA SER A 217 50.93 38.28 58.84
C SER A 217 50.70 39.75 59.25
N THR A 218 49.81 39.94 60.22
CA THR A 218 49.93 40.73 61.47
C THR A 218 50.98 41.86 61.66
N ASP A 219 50.45 42.93 62.29
CA ASP A 219 50.97 43.78 63.39
C ASP A 219 51.60 45.17 63.14
N GLU A 220 51.01 46.14 63.89
CA GLU A 220 51.55 47.28 64.68
C GLU A 220 52.74 48.11 64.10
N GLU A 221 52.83 49.44 64.19
CA GLU A 221 52.43 50.43 65.18
C GLU A 221 52.71 51.84 64.56
N GLY A 222 52.02 52.90 65.00
CA GLY A 222 52.54 54.28 64.87
C GLY A 222 51.56 55.38 64.48
N ALA A 223 50.71 55.79 65.42
CA ALA A 223 50.49 57.18 65.90
C ALA A 223 49.17 57.32 66.66
#